data_AF-A0A7S2AFU5-F1
#
_entry.id   AF-A0A7S2AFU5-F1
#
_cell.length_a   1.000
_cell.length_b   1.000
_cell.length_c   1.000
_cell.angle_alpha   90.00
_cell.angle_beta   90.00
_cell.angle_gamma   90.00
#
_symmetry.space_group_name_H-M   'P 1'
#
loop_
_entity.id
_entity.type
_entity.pdbx_description
1 polymer ?
#
loop_
_entity_poly.entity_id
_entity_poly.type
_entity_poly.pdbx_seq_one_letter_code
_entity_poly.pdbx_strand_id
1 'polypeptide(L)'
;GYLFKGRSCAVVGGGDTAMEEALMLSRICSEVQLVHRRSEFRASLVLQQRVLANPKIHVRWNAQVLRFGGATSEVDGEQQTALTHIELQDTLDPQAEPSRLDVDAAFVAIGHDPNTGYMQGQVDMDDNNYVVL
;
A
#
# COMPACT_ATOMS: atom_id res chain seq x y z
N GLY A 1 -9.00 -7.50 -2.59
CA GLY A 1 -10.20 -8.12 -3.22
C GLY A 1 -10.13 -9.63 -3.18
N TYR A 2 -11.25 -10.34 -3.39
CA TYR A 2 -11.36 -11.82 -3.28
C TYR A 2 -10.37 -12.60 -4.18
N LEU A 3 -9.92 -11.99 -5.28
CA LEU A 3 -8.95 -12.57 -6.22
C LEU A 3 -7.64 -13.06 -5.56
N PHE A 4 -7.24 -12.44 -4.44
CA PHE A 4 -5.98 -12.74 -3.74
C PHE A 4 -6.19 -13.57 -2.46
N LYS A 5 -7.32 -14.29 -2.38
CA LYS A 5 -7.63 -15.14 -1.25
C LYS A 5 -6.54 -16.20 -1.06
N GLY A 6 -6.00 -16.28 0.16
CA GLY A 6 -4.92 -17.21 0.52
C GLY A 6 -3.54 -16.86 -0.04
N ARG A 7 -3.40 -15.73 -0.77
CA ARG A 7 -2.12 -15.23 -1.28
C ARG A 7 -1.51 -14.17 -0.34
N SER A 8 -0.22 -13.90 -0.46
CA SER A 8 0.42 -12.81 0.28
C SER A 8 0.18 -11.48 -0.43
N CYS A 9 0.07 -10.38 0.31
CA CYS A 9 -0.05 -9.06 -0.30
C CYS A 9 0.72 -7.98 0.45
N ALA A 10 1.11 -6.93 -0.27
CA ALA A 10 1.62 -5.69 0.30
C ALA A 10 0.53 -4.61 0.34
N VAL A 11 0.49 -3.82 1.41
CA VAL A 11 -0.25 -2.55 1.48
C VAL A 11 0.76 -1.43 1.68
N VAL A 12 0.71 -0.38 0.88
CA VAL A 12 1.64 0.75 0.92
C VAL A 12 0.94 1.98 1.48
N GLY A 13 1.38 2.45 2.65
CA GLY A 13 0.82 3.64 3.28
C GLY A 13 0.89 3.60 4.81
N GLY A 14 0.46 4.68 5.46
CA GLY A 14 0.49 4.81 6.91
C GLY A 14 -0.57 5.72 7.51
N GLY A 15 -1.61 6.06 6.75
CA GLY A 15 -2.81 6.75 7.22
C GLY A 15 -3.96 5.77 7.47
N ASP A 16 -5.13 6.26 7.86
CA ASP A 16 -6.29 5.43 8.20
C ASP A 16 -6.70 4.50 7.06
N THR A 17 -6.74 4.99 5.83
CA THR A 17 -7.05 4.17 4.64
C THR A 17 -6.12 2.96 4.51
N ALA A 18 -4.82 3.13 4.73
CA ALA A 18 -3.87 2.02 4.66
C ALA A 18 -4.12 0.98 5.76
N MET A 19 -4.52 1.41 6.96
CA MET A 19 -4.83 0.50 8.06
C MET A 19 -6.12 -0.26 7.83
N GLU A 20 -7.16 0.41 7.34
CA GLU A 20 -8.43 -0.21 7.01
C GLU A 20 -8.25 -1.27 5.92
N GLU A 21 -7.52 -0.95 4.85
CA GLU A 21 -7.17 -1.89 3.79
C GLU A 21 -6.35 -3.07 4.32
N ALA A 22 -5.32 -2.83 5.14
CA ALA A 22 -4.53 -3.91 5.74
C ALA A 22 -5.36 -4.84 6.62
N LEU A 23 -6.26 -4.29 7.45
CA LEU A 23 -7.18 -5.08 8.28
C LEU A 23 -8.18 -5.87 7.43
N MET A 24 -8.72 -5.26 6.37
CA MET A 24 -9.63 -5.91 5.43
C MET A 24 -8.95 -7.08 4.73
N LEU A 25 -7.77 -6.85 4.15
CA LEU A 25 -6.99 -7.84 3.44
C LEU A 25 -6.49 -8.96 4.36
N SER A 26 -6.20 -8.70 5.63
CA SER A 26 -5.79 -9.75 6.59
C SER A 26 -6.85 -10.86 6.77
N ARG A 27 -8.12 -10.58 6.47
CA ARG A 27 -9.23 -11.55 6.51
C ARG A 27 -9.29 -12.43 5.26
N ILE A 28 -8.65 -12.01 4.17
CA ILE A 28 -8.74 -12.63 2.84
C ILE A 28 -7.40 -13.31 2.49
N CYS A 29 -6.30 -12.62 2.70
CA CYS A 29 -4.94 -13.01 2.37
C CYS A 29 -4.33 -13.93 3.45
N SER A 30 -3.28 -14.64 3.07
CA SER A 30 -2.50 -15.46 4.01
C SER A 30 -1.73 -14.57 4.98
N GLU A 31 -1.11 -13.51 4.45
CA GLU A 31 -0.34 -12.49 5.17
C GLU A 31 -0.44 -11.12 4.48
N VAL A 32 -0.20 -10.06 5.24
CA VAL A 32 -0.19 -8.68 4.77
C VAL A 32 1.12 -8.02 5.19
N GLN A 33 1.90 -7.54 4.22
CA GLN A 33 3.09 -6.73 4.43
C GLN A 33 2.70 -5.25 4.37
N LEU A 34 2.61 -4.57 5.51
CA LEU A 34 2.30 -3.15 5.56
C LEU A 34 3.58 -2.32 5.42
N VAL A 35 3.83 -1.80 4.23
CA VAL A 35 5.02 -1.02 3.89
C VAL A 35 4.78 0.45 4.20
N HIS A 36 5.63 1.00 5.07
CA HIS A 36 5.54 2.40 5.46
C HIS A 36 6.91 3.08 5.50
N ARG A 37 6.98 4.26 4.91
CA ARG A 37 8.23 5.01 4.68
C ARG A 37 8.80 5.75 5.90
N ARG A 38 8.20 5.60 7.09
CA ARG A 38 8.64 6.27 8.32
C ARG A 38 8.66 5.29 9.48
N SER A 39 9.10 5.74 10.65
CA SER A 39 9.11 4.99 11.90
C SER A 39 7.80 5.08 12.70
N GLU A 40 6.85 5.91 12.26
CA GLU A 40 5.56 6.11 12.92
C GLU A 40 4.42 6.30 11.91
N PHE A 41 3.22 5.84 12.24
CA PHE A 41 2.03 6.02 11.43
C PHE A 41 1.34 7.37 11.69
N ARG A 42 0.62 7.88 10.69
CA ARG A 42 -0.29 9.03 10.82
C ARG A 42 -1.72 8.62 11.14
N ALA A 43 -2.04 7.34 11.01
CA ALA A 43 -3.35 6.78 11.31
C ALA A 43 -3.78 7.03 12.76
N SER A 44 -5.08 6.98 13.04
CA SER A 44 -5.65 6.99 14.38
C SER A 44 -5.07 5.88 15.26
N LEU A 45 -4.86 6.17 16.55
CA LEU A 45 -4.25 5.23 17.51
C LEU A 45 -4.98 3.89 17.59
N VAL A 46 -6.31 3.90 17.48
CA VAL A 46 -7.14 2.68 17.52
C VAL A 46 -6.84 1.78 16.32
N LEU A 47 -6.69 2.35 15.12
CA LEU A 47 -6.34 1.57 13.93
C LEU A 47 -4.90 1.06 14.00
N GLN A 48 -3.96 1.88 14.49
CA GLN A 48 -2.58 1.43 14.72
C GLN A 48 -2.54 0.22 15.67
N GLN A 49 -3.23 0.30 16.81
CA GLN A 49 -3.29 -0.81 17.78
C GLN A 49 -3.88 -2.08 17.16
N ARG A 50 -4.98 -1.97 16.40
CA ARG A 50 -5.59 -3.13 15.73
C ARG A 50 -4.66 -3.77 14.71
N VAL A 51 -3.95 -2.96 13.93
CA VAL A 51 -2.98 -3.44 12.94
C VAL A 51 -1.81 -4.13 13.62
N LEU A 52 -1.20 -3.50 14.62
CA LEU A 52 -0.04 -4.04 15.34
C LEU A 52 -0.39 -5.29 16.16
N ALA A 53 -1.64 -5.46 16.59
CA ALA A 53 -2.11 -6.64 17.30
C ALA A 53 -2.50 -7.80 16.36
N ASN A 54 -2.57 -7.59 15.04
CA ASN A 54 -3.00 -8.62 14.11
C ASN A 54 -1.81 -9.49 13.66
N PRO A 55 -1.80 -10.80 13.96
CA PRO A 55 -0.65 -11.67 13.70
C PRO A 55 -0.39 -11.91 12.20
N LYS A 56 -1.33 -11.59 11.32
CA LYS A 56 -1.16 -11.69 9.85
C LYS A 56 -0.57 -10.43 9.23
N ILE A 57 -0.43 -9.34 9.98
CA ILE A 57 0.06 -8.07 9.46
C ILE A 57 1.49 -7.84 9.95
N HIS A 58 2.41 -7.68 9.02
CA HIS A 58 3.83 -7.44 9.29
C HIS A 58 4.21 -6.06 8.76
N VAL A 59 4.60 -5.16 9.67
CA VAL A 59 4.98 -3.80 9.29
C VAL A 59 6.42 -3.77 8.81
N ARG A 60 6.64 -3.20 7.62
CA ARG A 60 7.95 -2.84 7.08
C ARG A 60 8.13 -1.34 7.27
N TRP A 61 8.72 -0.98 8.41
CA TRP A 61 9.04 0.40 8.75
C TRP A 61 10.18 0.94 7.91
N ASN A 62 10.22 2.27 7.78
CA ASN A 62 11.28 2.98 7.06
C ASN A 62 11.53 2.44 5.64
N ALA A 63 10.52 1.89 4.98
CA ALA A 63 10.65 1.27 3.68
C ALA A 63 9.81 2.02 2.64
N GLN A 64 10.42 2.30 1.48
CA GLN A 64 9.75 2.87 0.33
C GLN A 64 9.76 1.86 -0.82
N VAL A 65 8.61 1.68 -1.49
CA VAL A 65 8.56 0.87 -2.72
C VAL A 65 9.27 1.61 -3.85
N LEU A 66 10.30 0.99 -4.43
CA LEU A 66 10.99 1.48 -5.61
C LEU A 66 10.40 0.93 -6.89
N ARG A 67 10.09 -0.37 -6.92
CA ARG A 67 9.68 -1.06 -8.14
C ARG A 67 8.68 -2.17 -7.84
N PHE A 68 7.73 -2.35 -8.75
CA PHE A 68 6.87 -3.52 -8.83
C PHE A 68 7.43 -4.47 -9.88
N GLY A 69 7.78 -5.69 -9.47
CA GLY A 69 8.31 -6.73 -10.34
C GLY A 69 7.27 -7.78 -10.66
N GLY A 70 7.19 -8.19 -11.92
CA GLY A 70 6.26 -9.20 -12.38
C GLY A 70 6.88 -10.19 -13.35
N ALA A 71 6.22 -11.33 -13.52
CA ALA A 71 6.57 -12.34 -14.51
C ALA A 71 5.42 -12.47 -15.51
N THR A 72 5.78 -12.64 -16.79
CA THR A 72 4.82 -12.83 -17.88
C THR A 72 4.68 -14.30 -18.20
N SER A 73 3.45 -14.78 -18.27
CA SER A 73 3.11 -16.14 -18.69
C SER A 73 2.01 -16.10 -19.74
N GLU A 74 2.01 -17.08 -20.65
CA GLU A 74 0.90 -17.27 -21.60
C GLU A 74 -0.18 -18.13 -20.95
N VAL A 75 -1.41 -17.62 -20.92
CA VAL A 75 -2.60 -18.31 -20.43
C VAL A 75 -3.67 -18.18 -21.50
N ASP A 76 -4.17 -19.31 -22.00
CA ASP A 76 -5.18 -19.36 -23.08
C ASP A 76 -4.80 -18.58 -24.35
N GLY A 77 -3.51 -18.51 -24.67
CA GLY A 77 -2.99 -17.78 -25.84
C GLY A 77 -2.81 -16.27 -25.61
N GLU A 78 -3.05 -15.78 -24.39
CA GLU A 78 -2.84 -14.39 -24.01
C GLU A 78 -1.66 -14.23 -23.05
N GLN A 79 -0.82 -13.20 -23.26
CA GLN A 79 0.24 -12.85 -22.31
C GLN A 79 -0.36 -12.14 -21.11
N GLN A 80 -0.16 -12.72 -19.92
CA GLN A 80 -0.56 -12.14 -18.65
C GLN A 80 0.67 -11.91 -17.79
N THR A 81 0.80 -10.69 -17.25
CA THR A 81 1.87 -10.34 -16.30
C THR A 81 1.29 -10.27 -14.89
N ALA A 82 1.81 -11.09 -13.98
CA ALA A 82 1.43 -11.09 -12.58
C ALA A 82 2.56 -10.51 -11.72
N LEU A 83 2.19 -9.80 -10.64
CA LEU A 83 3.16 -9.37 -9.63
C LEU A 83 3.80 -10.60 -8.98
N THR A 84 5.11 -10.55 -8.80
CA THR A 84 5.86 -11.59 -8.07
C THR A 84 6.61 -11.02 -6.87
N HIS A 85 6.98 -9.74 -6.91
CA HIS A 85 7.71 -9.08 -5.83
C HIS A 85 7.60 -7.57 -5.92
N ILE A 86 7.96 -6.91 -4.83
CA ILE A 86 8.28 -5.48 -4.78
C ILE A 86 9.71 -5.28 -4.31
N GLU A 87 10.38 -4.25 -4.81
CA GLU A 87 11.68 -3.80 -4.32
C GLU A 87 11.49 -2.64 -3.35
N LEU A 88 12.14 -2.73 -2.20
CA LEU A 88 12.04 -1.77 -1.11
C LEU A 88 13.40 -1.11 -0.87
N GLN A 89 13.41 0.22 -0.83
CA GLN A 89 14.54 1.03 -0.35
C GLN A 89 14.39 1.31 1.13
N ASP A 90 15.50 1.19 1.87
CA ASP A 90 15.58 1.72 3.23
C ASP A 90 15.65 3.26 3.16
N THR A 91 14.71 3.90 3.83
CA THR A 91 14.64 5.38 3.90
C THR A 91 15.62 6.00 4.89
N LEU A 92 16.21 5.20 5.79
CA LEU A 92 17.28 5.61 6.69
C LEU A 92 18.65 5.51 6.02
N ASP A 93 18.81 4.61 5.04
CA ASP A 93 20.00 4.50 4.21
C ASP A 93 19.63 4.41 2.72
N PRO A 94 19.49 5.56 2.03
CA PRO A 94 19.17 5.60 0.61
C PRO A 94 20.26 5.03 -0.31
N GLN A 95 21.45 4.72 0.20
CA GLN A 95 22.55 4.12 -0.57
C GLN A 95 22.61 2.60 -0.41
N ALA A 96 21.84 2.03 0.54
CA ALA A 96 21.74 0.58 0.71
C ALA A 96 21.13 -0.07 -0.54
N GLU A 97 21.57 -1.29 -0.84
CA GLU A 97 20.99 -2.07 -1.93
C GLU A 97 19.49 -2.33 -1.67
N PRO A 98 18.63 -2.16 -2.69
CA PRO A 98 17.21 -2.46 -2.57
C PRO A 98 16.96 -3.91 -2.14
N SER A 99 16.08 -4.08 -1.15
CA SER A 99 15.66 -5.40 -0.70
C SER A 99 14.46 -5.89 -1.51
N ARG A 100 14.40 -7.19 -1.77
CA ARG A 100 13.28 -7.83 -2.45
C ARG A 100 12.28 -8.38 -1.43
N LEU A 101 11.00 -8.11 -1.64
CA LEU A 101 9.89 -8.67 -0.88
C LEU A 101 8.94 -9.40 -1.84
N ASP A 102 8.89 -10.73 -1.73
CA ASP A 102 8.00 -11.56 -2.55
C ASP A 102 6.55 -11.42 -2.06
N VAL A 103 5.69 -10.96 -2.96
CA VAL A 103 4.25 -10.78 -2.72
C VAL A 103 3.47 -11.01 -4.02
N ASP A 104 2.30 -11.63 -3.89
CA ASP A 104 1.45 -11.93 -5.04
C ASP A 104 0.57 -10.73 -5.46
N ALA A 105 0.42 -9.74 -4.59
CA ALA A 105 -0.39 -8.55 -4.82
C ALA A 105 0.14 -7.33 -4.06
N ALA A 106 -0.17 -6.14 -4.56
CA ALA A 106 0.13 -4.89 -3.87
C ALA A 106 -1.02 -3.90 -3.99
N PHE A 107 -1.31 -3.19 -2.89
CA PHE A 107 -2.37 -2.19 -2.77
C PHE A 107 -1.76 -0.87 -2.30
N VAL A 108 -1.97 0.21 -3.05
CA VAL A 108 -1.38 1.52 -2.75
C VAL A 108 -2.44 2.43 -2.11
N ALA A 109 -2.22 2.80 -0.85
CA ALA A 109 -3.14 3.58 -0.02
C ALA A 109 -2.44 4.83 0.56
N ILE A 110 -2.01 5.73 -0.34
CA ILE A 110 -1.15 6.88 0.00
C ILE A 110 -1.87 8.24 0.00
N GLY A 111 -3.21 8.23 -0.08
CA GLY A 111 -4.03 9.42 -0.30
C GLY A 111 -4.44 9.55 -1.77
N HIS A 112 -5.30 10.53 -2.05
CA HIS A 112 -5.83 10.79 -3.39
C HIS A 112 -5.56 12.25 -3.75
N ASP A 113 -5.26 12.49 -5.02
CA ASP A 113 -5.22 13.83 -5.60
C ASP A 113 -6.53 14.04 -6.38
N PRO A 114 -7.47 14.86 -5.86
CA PRO A 114 -8.75 15.07 -6.51
C PRO A 114 -8.56 15.86 -7.81
N ASN A 115 -9.29 15.48 -8.87
CA ASN A 115 -9.27 16.20 -10.15
C ASN A 115 -10.09 17.49 -10.09
N THR A 116 -9.70 18.44 -9.24
CA THR A 116 -10.39 19.70 -8.95
C THR A 116 -9.53 20.93 -9.25
N GLY A 117 -8.32 20.74 -9.78
CA GLY A 117 -7.38 21.84 -10.04
C GLY A 117 -7.96 22.96 -10.93
N TYR A 118 -8.83 22.62 -11.88
CA TYR A 118 -9.49 23.60 -12.75
C TYR A 118 -10.56 24.45 -12.04
N MET A 119 -10.97 24.09 -10.82
CA MET A 119 -11.96 24.81 -10.00
C MET A 119 -11.31 25.70 -8.93
N GLN A 120 -9.97 25.70 -8.83
CA GLN A 120 -9.25 26.48 -7.82
C GLN A 120 -9.62 27.97 -7.90
N GLY A 121 -10.01 28.55 -6.75
CA GLY A 121 -10.46 29.94 -6.65
C GLY A 121 -11.87 30.22 -7.17
N GLN A 122 -12.60 29.21 -7.65
CA GLN A 122 -13.98 29.34 -8.13
C GLN A 122 -15.02 28.76 -7.17
N VAL A 123 -14.62 27.81 -6.33
CA VAL A 123 -15.45 27.18 -5.29
C VAL A 123 -14.64 27.03 -4.02
N ASP A 124 -15.32 26.89 -2.89
CA ASP A 124 -14.68 26.58 -1.62
C ASP A 124 -14.06 25.18 -1.68
N MET A 125 -12.82 25.07 -1.17
CA MET A 125 -12.06 23.83 -1.12
C MET A 125 -11.43 23.63 0.25
N ASP A 126 -11.21 22.38 0.65
CA ASP A 126 -10.45 22.03 1.84
C ASP A 126 -8.93 22.02 1.58
N ASP A 127 -8.14 21.83 2.63
CA ASP A 127 -6.66 21.79 2.57
C ASP A 127 -6.11 20.62 1.71
N ASN A 128 -6.96 19.66 1.34
CA ASN A 128 -6.62 18.53 0.48
C ASN A 128 -7.17 18.71 -0.95
N ASN A 129 -7.62 19.92 -1.33
CA ASN A 129 -8.21 20.28 -2.62
C ASN A 129 -9.56 19.60 -2.93
N TYR A 130 -10.28 19.08 -1.93
CA TYR A 130 -11.64 18.61 -2.13
C TYR A 130 -12.62 19.78 -2.14
N VAL A 131 -13.64 19.72 -2.99
CA VAL A 131 -14.73 20.70 -3.00
C VAL A 131 -15.55 20.55 -1.73
N VAL A 132 -15.80 21.68 -1.04
CA VAL A 132 -16.70 21.74 0.11
C VAL A 132 -18.05 22.27 -0.37
N LEU A 133 -19.13 21.60 0.03
CA LEU A 133 -20.53 21.98 -0.26
C LEU A 133 -21.14 22.79 0.88
#